data_AF-A0A524JD73-F1
#
_entry.id   AF-A0A524JD73-F1
#
_cell.length_a   1.000
_cell.length_b   1.000
_cell.length_c   1.000
_cell.angle_alpha   90.00
_cell.angle_beta   90.00
_cell.angle_gamma   90.00
#
_symmetry.space_group_name_H-M   'P 1'
#
loop_
_entity.id
_entity.type
_entity.pdbx_description
1 polymer ?
#
loop_
_entity_poly.entity_id
_entity_poly.type
_entity_poly.pdbx_seq_one_letter_code
_entity_poly.pdbx_strand_id
1 'polypeptide(L)'
;MTGAVSAGLPAEWSEKGDEHHCLGCRRVLAGEAAERTGDGAGTTREQRLQLRKVGTLEFEIRRNPDRPDRAIAHACHTSVPAVTKARRRLA
;
A
#
# COMPACT_ATOMS: atom_id res chain seq x y z
N MET A 1 -23.67 34.94 3.70
CA MET A 1 -23.21 33.82 2.84
C MET A 1 -21.73 33.63 3.12
N THR A 2 -21.39 32.75 4.05
CA THR A 2 -20.00 32.52 4.47
C THR A 2 -19.47 31.35 3.64
N GLY A 3 -18.59 31.64 2.69
CA GLY A 3 -17.96 30.62 1.86
C GLY A 3 -17.13 29.68 2.71
N ALA A 4 -17.48 28.39 2.68
CA ALA A 4 -16.65 27.35 3.28
C ALA A 4 -15.34 27.29 2.49
N VAL A 5 -14.24 27.62 3.16
CA VAL A 5 -12.90 27.32 2.66
C VAL A 5 -12.84 25.79 2.60
N SER A 6 -12.83 25.21 1.40
CA SER A 6 -12.53 23.79 1.24
C SER A 6 -11.11 23.58 1.75
N ALA A 7 -10.97 23.25 3.04
CA ALA A 7 -9.74 22.72 3.57
C ALA A 7 -9.52 21.42 2.78
N GLY A 8 -8.66 21.49 1.77
CA GLY A 8 -8.33 20.34 0.94
C GLY A 8 -7.94 19.15 1.82
N LEU A 9 -8.16 17.94 1.32
CA LEU A 9 -7.81 16.73 2.03
C LEU A 9 -6.34 16.77 2.47
N PRO A 10 -5.98 16.16 3.62
CA PRO A 10 -4.58 16.07 4.00
C PRO A 10 -3.75 15.39 2.90
N ALA A 11 -2.49 15.79 2.72
CA ALA A 11 -1.63 15.33 1.61
C ALA A 11 -1.51 13.80 1.44
N GLU A 12 -1.82 13.05 2.50
CA GLU A 12 -1.76 11.59 2.56
C GLU A 12 -3.06 10.90 2.11
N TRP A 13 -4.10 11.67 1.82
CA TRP A 13 -5.41 11.19 1.42
C TRP A 13 -5.53 11.18 -0.10
N SER A 14 -6.27 10.21 -0.63
CA SER A 14 -6.62 10.17 -2.04
C SER A 14 -8.14 10.16 -2.19
N GLU A 15 -8.62 10.93 -3.17
CA GLU A 15 -9.99 10.88 -3.66
C GLU A 15 -10.06 9.93 -4.86
N LYS A 16 -11.02 9.01 -4.85
CA LYS A 16 -11.28 8.10 -5.97
C LYS A 16 -12.79 8.00 -6.18
N GLY A 17 -13.30 8.74 -7.16
CA GLY A 17 -14.74 8.95 -7.28
C GLY A 17 -15.25 9.71 -6.05
N ASP A 18 -16.35 9.26 -5.46
CA ASP A 18 -16.93 9.87 -4.26
C ASP A 18 -16.31 9.36 -2.94
N GLU A 19 -15.30 8.49 -3.02
CA GLU A 19 -14.65 7.89 -1.87
C GLU A 19 -13.33 8.59 -1.49
N HIS A 20 -13.17 8.78 -0.18
CA HIS A 20 -11.99 9.36 0.43
C HIS A 20 -11.21 8.28 1.18
N HIS A 21 -9.96 8.06 0.80
CA HIS A 21 -9.11 7.07 1.45
C HIS A 21 -7.90 7.71 2.11
N CYS A 22 -7.75 7.52 3.41
CA CYS A 22 -6.51 7.81 4.11
C CYS A 22 -5.41 6.81 3.71
N LEU A 23 -4.15 7.12 4.05
CA LEU A 23 -3.02 6.22 3.79
C LEU A 23 -3.24 4.79 4.32
N GLY A 24 -3.87 4.64 5.49
CA GLY A 24 -4.21 3.35 6.07
C GLY A 24 -5.17 2.54 5.18
N CYS A 25 -6.27 3.15 4.75
CA CYS A 25 -7.23 2.52 3.84
C CYS A 25 -6.58 2.10 2.52
N ARG A 26 -5.73 2.97 1.95
CA ARG A 26 -5.03 2.67 0.70
C ARG A 26 -4.10 1.46 0.81
N ARG A 27 -3.42 1.30 1.96
CA ARG A 27 -2.60 0.10 2.24
C ARG A 27 -3.43 -1.17 2.28
N VAL A 28 -4.57 -1.13 2.98
CA VAL A 28 -5.49 -2.28 3.06
C VAL A 28 -5.96 -2.67 1.66
N LEU A 29 -6.44 -1.69 0.88
CA LEU A 29 -6.90 -1.90 -0.49
C LEU A 29 -5.81 -2.49 -1.40
N ALA A 30 -4.57 -2.03 -1.26
CA ALA A 30 -3.43 -2.57 -2.01
C ALA A 30 -3.15 -4.04 -1.66
N GLY A 31 -3.15 -4.38 -0.37
CA GLY A 31 -3.00 -5.76 0.09
C GLY A 31 -4.12 -6.67 -0.42
N GLU A 32 -5.36 -6.21 -0.34
CA GLU A 32 -6.53 -6.97 -0.84
C GLU A 32 -6.51 -7.12 -2.36
N ALA A 33 -6.06 -6.11 -3.10
CA ALA A 33 -5.91 -6.22 -4.55
C ALA A 33 -4.87 -7.27 -4.93
N ALA A 34 -3.73 -7.30 -4.24
CA ALA A 34 -2.70 -8.32 -4.47
C ALA A 34 -3.17 -9.73 -4.10
N GLU A 35 -3.91 -9.86 -2.98
CA GLU A 35 -4.56 -11.13 -2.62
C GLU A 35 -5.54 -11.57 -3.70
N ARG A 36 -6.50 -10.74 -4.11
CA ARG A 36 -7.47 -11.09 -5.16
C ARG A 36 -6.82 -11.49 -6.48
N THR A 37 -5.69 -10.87 -6.83
CA THR A 37 -4.97 -11.16 -8.08
C THR A 37 -4.17 -12.46 -7.99
N GLY A 38 -3.63 -12.79 -6.82
CA GLY A 38 -2.79 -13.96 -6.60
C GLY A 38 -3.50 -15.17 -5.98
N ASP A 39 -4.74 -15.02 -5.53
CA ASP A 39 -5.55 -16.09 -4.96
C ASP A 39 -6.07 -17.01 -6.07
N GLY A 40 -5.96 -18.31 -5.84
CA GLY A 40 -6.33 -19.35 -6.80
C GLY A 40 -6.74 -20.64 -6.09
N ALA A 41 -7.15 -21.63 -6.86
CA ALA A 41 -7.55 -22.93 -6.29
C ALA A 41 -6.38 -23.55 -5.50
N GLY A 42 -6.60 -23.82 -4.22
CA GLY A 42 -5.60 -24.42 -3.32
C GLY A 42 -4.71 -23.41 -2.59
N THR A 43 -4.88 -22.10 -2.79
CA THR A 43 -4.12 -21.10 -2.03
C THR A 43 -4.44 -21.21 -0.53
N THR A 44 -3.41 -21.37 0.29
CA THR A 44 -3.56 -21.49 1.75
C THR A 44 -3.80 -20.12 2.38
N ARG A 45 -4.30 -20.12 3.62
CA ARG A 45 -4.44 -18.88 4.40
C ARG A 45 -3.11 -18.14 4.55
N GLU A 46 -2.02 -18.87 4.78
CA GLU A 46 -0.69 -18.28 4.92
C GLU A 46 -0.21 -17.62 3.63
N GLN A 47 -0.45 -18.27 2.48
CA GLN A 47 -0.13 -17.70 1.17
C GLN A 47 -0.93 -16.42 0.90
N ARG A 48 -2.23 -16.39 1.24
CA ARG A 48 -3.04 -15.17 1.16
C ARG A 48 -2.51 -14.03 2.02
N LEU A 49 -2.11 -14.32 3.27
CA LEU A 49 -1.47 -13.32 4.14
C LEU A 49 -0.16 -12.81 3.55
N GLN A 50 0.62 -13.68 2.91
CA GLN A 50 1.85 -13.29 2.24
C GLN A 50 1.58 -12.40 1.02
N LEU A 51 0.57 -12.71 0.21
CA LEU A 51 0.12 -11.87 -0.92
C LEU A 51 -0.30 -10.48 -0.43
N ARG A 52 -1.09 -10.39 0.64
CA ARG A 52 -1.46 -9.10 1.26
C ARG A 52 -0.23 -8.28 1.67
N LYS A 53 0.75 -8.91 2.32
CA LYS A 53 2.00 -8.23 2.72
C LYS A 53 2.78 -7.71 1.51
N VAL A 54 2.86 -8.50 0.44
CA VAL A 54 3.51 -8.09 -0.81
C VAL A 54 2.80 -6.90 -1.44
N GLY A 55 1.47 -6.93 -1.54
CA GLY A 55 0.69 -5.82 -2.09
C GLY A 55 0.90 -4.50 -1.34
N THR A 56 0.89 -4.53 -0.01
CA THR A 56 1.17 -3.35 0.82
C THR A 56 2.59 -2.82 0.62
N LEU A 57 3.58 -3.72 0.53
CA LEU A 57 4.97 -3.35 0.31
C LEU A 57 5.18 -2.69 -1.07
N GLU A 58 4.61 -3.28 -2.13
CA GLU A 58 4.69 -2.71 -3.47
C GLU A 58 4.00 -1.35 -3.55
N PHE A 59 2.86 -1.18 -2.86
CA PHE A 59 2.18 0.10 -2.76
C PHE A 59 3.08 1.17 -2.12
N GLU A 60 3.76 0.87 -1.01
CA GLU A 60 4.65 1.84 -0.37
C GLU A 60 5.84 2.24 -1.26
N ILE A 61 6.41 1.27 -1.99
CA ILE A 61 7.51 1.54 -2.93
C ILE A 61 7.02 2.42 -4.09
N ARG A 62 5.88 2.10 -4.70
CA ARG A 62 5.32 2.88 -5.82
C ARG A 62 4.86 4.27 -5.37
N ARG A 63 4.30 4.39 -4.17
CA ARG A 63 3.81 5.65 -3.61
C ARG A 63 4.94 6.66 -3.39
N ASN A 64 6.08 6.22 -2.87
CA ASN A 64 7.23 7.09 -2.68
C ASN A 64 8.53 6.31 -3.01
N PRO A 65 8.93 6.33 -4.29
CA PRO A 65 10.11 5.60 -4.77
C PRO A 65 11.41 6.04 -4.09
N ASP A 66 11.50 7.30 -3.65
CA ASP A 66 12.71 7.85 -3.02
C ASP A 66 12.75 7.58 -1.50
N ARG A 67 11.69 7.00 -0.93
CA ARG A 67 11.63 6.71 0.51
C ARG A 67 12.69 5.67 0.90
N PRO A 68 13.52 5.93 1.92
CA PRO A 68 14.58 4.99 2.33
C PRO A 68 14.04 3.61 2.69
N ASP A 69 14.75 2.54 2.32
CA ASP A 69 14.33 1.15 2.56
C ASP A 69 14.01 0.88 4.03
N ARG A 70 14.81 1.43 4.95
CA ARG A 70 14.57 1.32 6.40
C ARG A 70 13.22 1.91 6.83
N ALA A 71 12.80 3.01 6.21
CA ALA A 71 11.55 3.68 6.55
C ALA A 71 10.35 2.91 5.98
N ILE A 72 10.49 2.34 4.78
CA ILE A 72 9.48 1.44 4.20
C ILE A 72 9.39 0.15 5.03
N ALA A 73 10.51 -0.44 5.40
CA ALA A 73 10.58 -1.66 6.21
C ALA A 73 9.84 -1.48 7.55
N HIS A 74 10.11 -0.37 8.25
CA HIS A 74 9.40 -0.01 9.47
C HIS A 74 7.90 0.19 9.23
N ALA A 75 7.51 0.94 8.19
CA ALA A 75 6.11 1.20 7.88
C ALA A 75 5.32 -0.06 7.49
N CYS A 76 5.99 -1.06 6.90
CA CYS A 76 5.38 -2.31 6.45
C CYS A 76 5.58 -3.48 7.43
N HIS A 77 6.18 -3.25 8.60
CA HIS A 77 6.56 -4.30 9.56
C HIS A 77 7.31 -5.47 8.89
N THR A 78 8.30 -5.14 8.06
CA THR A 78 9.11 -6.12 7.31
C THR A 78 10.61 -5.81 7.41
N SER A 79 11.44 -6.61 6.76
CA SER A 79 12.89 -6.45 6.76
C SER A 79 13.39 -5.62 5.57
N VAL A 80 14.50 -4.90 5.75
CA VAL A 80 15.15 -4.14 4.66
C VAL A 80 15.45 -5.03 3.44
N PRO A 81 15.99 -6.26 3.58
CA PRO A 81 16.19 -7.15 2.43
C PRO A 81 14.90 -7.48 1.65
N ALA A 82 13.75 -7.56 2.33
CA ALA A 82 12.46 -7.77 1.66
C ALA A 82 12.07 -6.55 0.81
N VAL A 83 12.31 -5.33 1.31
CA VAL A 83 12.11 -4.09 0.56
C VAL A 83 13.03 -4.02 -0.65
N THR A 84 14.33 -4.27 -0.48
CA THR A 84 15.30 -4.28 -1.58
C THR A 84 14.92 -5.32 -2.64
N LYS A 85 14.49 -6.52 -2.23
CA LYS A 85 13.99 -7.57 -3.15
C LYS A 85 12.75 -7.12 -3.91
N ALA A 86 11.81 -6.45 -3.24
CA ALA A 86 10.61 -5.91 -3.87
C ALA A 86 10.94 -4.79 -4.87
N ARG A 87 11.82 -3.86 -4.52
CA ARG A 87 12.29 -2.80 -5.45
C ARG A 87 12.90 -3.38 -6.72
N ARG A 88 13.75 -4.41 -6.60
CA ARG A 88 14.35 -5.10 -7.76
C ARG A 88 13.32 -5.78 -8.67
N ARG A 89 12.15 -6.16 -8.15
CA ARG A 89 11.05 -6.73 -8.96
C ARG A 89 10.20 -5.67 -9.67
N LEU A 90 10.27 -4.42 -9.19
CA LEU A 90 9.47 -3.29 -9.67
C LEU A 90 10.23 -2.36 -10.61
N ALA A 91 11.56 -2.50 -10.68
CA ALA A 91 12.43 -1.82 -11.64
C ALA A 91 12.38 -2.53 -13.00
#